data_AF-R7B6I5-F1
#
_entry.id   AF-R7B6I5-F1
#
_cell.length_a   1.000
_cell.length_b   1.000
_cell.length_c   1.000
_cell.angle_alpha   90.00
_cell.angle_beta   90.00
_cell.angle_gamma   90.00
#
_symmetry.space_group_name_H-M   'P 1'
#
loop_
_entity.id
_entity.type
_entity.pdbx_description
1 polymer ?
#
loop_
_entity_poly.entity_id
_entity_poly.type
_entity_poly.pdbx_seq_one_letter_code
_entity_poly.pdbx_strand_id
1 'polypeptide(L)'
;MSEDKNDQINDDAISNLSQEQDHQSQPDKLETTEEAIPTGSEMSQDSSNVGTSNAVEQSPQSDAEDKNANALASDNADESKKKEQKNEESGQPSDSVNDGQDKVDKSSIGYVFNQAKNRFNSLNKTTKKRIGIISGIVVLLLVIWILFATHVICFHNWSPATCTAAETCVICGETRGEALGYEWIEATCTEPETCSVCGAITGVPNGHEVAEWIIDEDSTCAVTGKKHGICSVCNEEVISPVELKDHTPGEWEVVEEATESSAGERVKKCTVCGEVIQQEEYTLTPAQVKDRYIKSCQSYAFKDLARNADALAGKRIVAKGEVIQVQTEGNYYAMRVNITKGSYGIWSDTVYVVYLKPSGADNIIEDDIITFYGEIDGNTSYTSVMGATITLPKITAEYIDIN
;
A
#
# COMPACT_ATOMS: atom_id res chain seq x y z
N MET A 1 -51.52 -37.33 -52.69
CA MET A 1 -50.61 -36.53 -53.55
C MET A 1 -51.31 -35.19 -53.79
N SER A 2 -51.59 -34.38 -52.75
CA SER A 2 -50.80 -34.07 -51.53
C SER A 2 -49.41 -33.51 -51.95
N GLU A 3 -49.16 -32.22 -51.77
CA GLU A 3 -48.69 -31.57 -50.51
C GLU A 3 -47.20 -31.91 -50.27
N ASP A 4 -46.30 -30.98 -49.96
CA ASP A 4 -46.47 -29.62 -49.42
C ASP A 4 -45.55 -28.56 -50.05
N LYS A 5 -45.74 -27.29 -49.64
CA LYS A 5 -44.76 -26.20 -49.82
C LYS A 5 -43.89 -26.04 -48.57
N ASN A 6 -42.64 -25.62 -48.75
CA ASN A 6 -42.00 -24.68 -47.82
C ASN A 6 -40.97 -23.83 -48.58
N ASP A 7 -41.03 -22.51 -48.44
CA ASP A 7 -40.20 -21.57 -49.19
C ASP A 7 -38.96 -21.15 -48.36
N GLN A 8 -37.80 -21.07 -49.00
CA GLN A 8 -36.61 -20.41 -48.43
C GLN A 8 -36.49 -19.00 -49.02
N ILE A 9 -36.38 -18.00 -48.15
CA ILE A 9 -36.05 -16.61 -48.53
C ILE A 9 -34.94 -16.13 -47.59
N ASN A 10 -33.78 -15.84 -48.18
CA ASN A 10 -32.80 -14.92 -47.59
C ASN A 10 -33.21 -13.49 -47.96
N ASP A 11 -32.77 -12.49 -47.21
CA ASP A 11 -32.25 -11.23 -47.79
C ASP A 11 -31.41 -10.47 -46.76
N ASP A 12 -30.53 -9.59 -47.25
CA ASP A 12 -29.39 -9.03 -46.51
C ASP A 12 -29.55 -7.56 -46.05
N ALA A 13 -28.76 -7.22 -45.01
CA ALA A 13 -28.14 -5.90 -44.76
C ALA A 13 -29.01 -4.68 -44.39
N ILE A 14 -28.31 -3.54 -44.17
CA ILE A 14 -28.69 -2.19 -43.64
C ILE A 14 -28.31 -2.00 -42.15
N SER A 15 -27.67 -0.91 -41.68
CA SER A 15 -26.53 -0.10 -42.18
C SER A 15 -26.12 0.88 -41.04
N ASN A 16 -24.92 1.47 -41.09
CA ASN A 16 -24.43 2.43 -40.06
C ASN A 16 -25.05 3.84 -40.15
N LEU A 17 -24.66 4.70 -39.17
CA LEU A 17 -25.06 6.10 -38.88
C LEU A 17 -26.34 6.21 -38.02
N SER A 18 -26.48 7.18 -37.11
CA SER A 18 -25.74 8.46 -36.96
C SER A 18 -25.19 8.70 -35.53
N GLN A 19 -24.27 9.67 -35.42
CA GLN A 19 -23.91 10.30 -34.14
C GLN A 19 -24.86 11.48 -33.87
N GLU A 20 -25.26 11.68 -32.62
CA GLU A 20 -25.62 12.99 -32.09
C GLU A 20 -24.81 13.25 -30.82
N GLN A 21 -24.18 14.41 -30.76
CA GLN A 21 -23.59 14.96 -29.54
C GLN A 21 -24.58 15.98 -29.00
N ASP A 22 -24.81 16.01 -27.69
CA ASP A 22 -25.49 17.16 -27.06
C ASP A 22 -24.69 17.66 -25.85
N HIS A 23 -24.87 18.94 -25.51
CA HIS A 23 -23.88 19.72 -24.79
C HIS A 23 -24.46 20.45 -23.58
N GLN A 24 -23.84 20.22 -22.42
CA GLN A 24 -23.81 21.11 -21.25
C GLN A 24 -25.15 21.67 -20.70
N SER A 25 -25.50 21.25 -19.49
CA SER A 25 -25.97 22.17 -18.44
C SER A 25 -25.64 21.58 -17.07
N GLN A 26 -24.96 22.35 -16.21
CA GLN A 26 -24.94 22.07 -14.76
C GLN A 26 -26.08 22.86 -14.09
N PRO A 27 -26.78 22.30 -13.09
CA PRO A 27 -27.60 23.10 -12.18
C PRO A 27 -26.70 23.80 -11.13
N ASP A 28 -27.06 25.02 -10.77
CA ASP A 28 -26.27 25.88 -9.88
C ASP A 28 -26.21 25.42 -8.41
N LYS A 29 -25.09 25.74 -7.76
CA LYS A 29 -24.88 25.56 -6.31
C LYS A 29 -25.60 26.68 -5.53
N LEU A 30 -26.85 26.42 -5.12
CA LEU A 30 -27.59 27.32 -4.23
C LEU A 30 -27.08 27.16 -2.77
N GLU A 31 -26.30 28.15 -2.32
CA GLU A 31 -25.62 28.18 -1.03
C GLU A 31 -26.36 29.12 -0.07
N THR A 32 -27.18 28.57 0.82
CA THR A 32 -27.94 29.33 1.83
C THR A 32 -27.22 29.33 3.17
N THR A 33 -26.53 30.43 3.46
CA THR A 33 -26.02 30.74 4.81
C THR A 33 -27.13 31.32 5.68
N GLU A 34 -27.40 30.72 6.85
CA GLU A 34 -28.06 31.40 7.96
C GLU A 34 -27.25 31.20 9.26
N GLU A 35 -27.29 32.21 10.13
CA GLU A 35 -26.39 32.34 11.29
C GLU A 35 -27.01 31.77 12.59
N ALA A 36 -26.16 31.50 13.58
CA ALA A 36 -26.55 30.87 14.83
C ALA A 36 -27.21 31.83 15.84
N ILE A 37 -28.15 31.31 16.63
CA ILE A 37 -28.62 31.93 17.88
C ILE A 37 -28.43 30.93 19.04
N PRO A 38 -27.51 31.18 19.99
CA PRO A 38 -27.37 30.38 21.20
C PRO A 38 -28.22 30.94 22.35
N THR A 39 -29.13 30.14 22.90
CA THR A 39 -29.83 30.46 24.17
C THR A 39 -29.11 29.83 25.36
N GLY A 40 -28.48 30.65 26.19
CA GLY A 40 -27.90 30.23 27.47
C GLY A 40 -28.93 30.14 28.59
N SER A 41 -28.68 29.23 29.53
CA SER A 41 -29.31 29.16 30.87
C SER A 41 -28.28 28.60 31.85
N GLU A 42 -28.13 29.19 33.03
CA GLU A 42 -26.99 28.94 33.91
C GLU A 42 -27.23 27.89 35.01
N MET A 43 -26.13 27.23 35.40
CA MET A 43 -25.74 26.80 36.76
C MET A 43 -26.76 26.18 37.74
N SER A 44 -26.34 25.05 38.30
CA SER A 44 -26.36 24.81 39.76
C SER A 44 -25.11 24.01 40.15
N GLN A 45 -24.62 24.16 41.37
CA GLN A 45 -23.36 23.56 41.85
C GLN A 45 -23.60 22.65 43.06
N ASP A 46 -22.96 21.48 43.09
CA ASP A 46 -22.20 20.93 44.23
C ASP A 46 -21.75 19.49 43.94
N SER A 47 -20.78 18.87 44.62
CA SER A 47 -19.47 19.31 45.16
C SER A 47 -18.83 18.11 45.86
N SER A 48 -17.61 17.71 45.44
CA SER A 48 -16.71 16.80 46.18
C SER A 48 -17.21 15.34 46.40
N ASN A 49 -16.40 14.35 46.82
CA ASN A 49 -14.98 14.36 47.21
C ASN A 49 -14.31 12.96 47.05
N VAL A 50 -12.97 12.94 47.01
CA VAL A 50 -12.05 11.77 47.15
C VAL A 50 -12.15 10.65 46.08
N GLY A 51 -11.06 10.10 45.53
CA GLY A 51 -9.63 10.49 45.61
C GLY A 51 -8.66 9.29 45.55
N THR A 52 -7.43 9.55 45.07
CA THR A 52 -6.28 8.61 44.91
C THR A 52 -6.47 7.50 43.85
N SER A 53 -5.42 6.97 43.20
CA SER A 53 -3.96 7.07 43.46
C SER A 53 -3.10 7.36 42.20
N ASN A 54 -1.88 7.85 42.43
CA ASN A 54 -0.85 8.11 41.40
C ASN A 54 -0.20 6.81 40.86
N ALA A 55 0.36 6.88 39.65
CA ALA A 55 1.72 6.43 39.25
C ALA A 55 1.79 6.31 37.71
N VAL A 56 2.67 7.05 37.00
CA VAL A 56 4.06 6.66 36.63
C VAL A 56 4.09 5.37 35.80
N GLU A 57 4.72 5.23 34.63
CA GLU A 57 5.43 6.06 33.62
C GLU A 57 6.03 5.03 32.62
N GLN A 58 6.75 5.46 31.58
CA GLN A 58 7.75 4.68 30.81
C GLN A 58 7.31 3.43 30.03
N SER A 59 7.38 3.55 28.71
CA SER A 59 7.66 2.44 27.79
C SER A 59 9.08 1.88 27.99
N PRO A 60 9.32 0.57 27.82
CA PRO A 60 10.65 0.02 27.57
C PRO A 60 10.92 -0.16 26.06
N GLN A 61 12.02 0.40 25.57
CA GLN A 61 12.81 -0.18 24.47
C GLN A 61 14.00 -0.97 25.08
N SER A 62 15.02 -1.31 24.26
CA SER A 62 16.25 -2.04 24.63
C SER A 62 16.02 -3.57 24.81
N ASP A 63 16.85 -4.49 24.32
CA ASP A 63 18.14 -4.47 23.58
C ASP A 63 18.34 -5.85 22.89
N ALA A 64 19.25 -6.14 21.94
CA ALA A 64 20.25 -5.37 21.18
C ALA A 64 20.75 -6.20 19.95
N GLU A 65 21.60 -5.57 19.11
CA GLU A 65 22.70 -6.18 18.31
C GLU A 65 22.38 -7.10 17.10
N ASP A 66 23.06 -7.03 15.94
CA ASP A 66 24.18 -6.15 15.51
C ASP A 66 24.38 -6.17 13.96
N LYS A 67 25.17 -5.21 13.40
CA LYS A 67 25.78 -5.15 12.04
C LYS A 67 24.82 -5.02 10.81
N ASN A 68 25.12 -4.25 9.76
CA ASN A 68 26.21 -3.29 9.49
C ASN A 68 25.76 -2.24 8.41
N ALA A 69 26.60 -1.23 8.16
CA ALA A 69 26.52 -0.21 7.10
C ALA A 69 26.50 -0.84 5.66
N ASN A 70 26.22 -0.11 4.57
CA ASN A 70 26.39 1.34 4.36
C ASN A 70 25.42 1.93 3.30
N ALA A 71 25.30 3.26 3.27
CA ALA A 71 24.57 3.99 2.23
C ALA A 71 25.46 4.39 1.05
N LEU A 72 24.84 4.70 -0.10
CA LEU A 72 25.16 5.85 -0.96
C LEU A 72 24.11 6.01 -2.07
N ALA A 73 23.89 7.25 -2.53
CA ALA A 73 22.96 7.57 -3.61
C ALA A 73 23.47 8.75 -4.44
N SER A 74 23.26 8.68 -5.76
CA SER A 74 23.32 9.76 -6.77
C SER A 74 24.55 10.68 -6.79
N ASP A 75 25.36 10.56 -7.85
CA ASP A 75 26.24 11.62 -8.35
C ASP A 75 25.69 12.22 -9.66
N ASN A 76 25.85 13.53 -9.87
CA ASN A 76 25.69 14.15 -11.18
C ASN A 76 26.38 15.54 -11.26
N ALA A 77 26.92 15.87 -12.45
CA ALA A 77 27.31 17.20 -12.93
C ALA A 77 28.45 18.04 -12.27
N ASP A 78 29.63 18.01 -12.95
CA ASP A 78 30.21 19.17 -13.68
C ASP A 78 31.20 20.19 -13.00
N GLU A 79 31.58 21.24 -13.76
CA GLU A 79 32.94 21.79 -13.86
C GLU A 79 33.41 22.85 -12.81
N SER A 80 34.70 22.74 -12.45
CA SER A 80 35.74 23.80 -12.60
C SER A 80 36.42 24.47 -11.36
N LYS A 81 37.77 24.46 -11.45
CA LYS A 81 38.73 25.56 -11.16
C LYS A 81 38.87 26.17 -9.73
N LYS A 82 39.99 25.76 -9.10
CA LYS A 82 41.23 26.57 -8.87
C LYS A 82 41.52 27.11 -7.45
N LYS A 83 42.78 26.91 -7.02
CA LYS A 83 43.48 27.42 -5.80
C LYS A 83 43.00 26.76 -4.49
N GLU A 84 43.84 26.59 -3.46
CA GLU A 84 44.81 27.54 -2.85
C GLU A 84 46.20 26.91 -2.53
N GLN A 85 47.07 27.61 -1.79
CA GLN A 85 48.35 27.13 -1.24
C GLN A 85 48.42 27.35 0.28
N LYS A 86 49.13 26.46 1.00
CA LYS A 86 49.58 26.61 2.41
C LYS A 86 48.45 26.66 3.46
N ASN A 87 48.65 26.30 4.73
CA ASN A 87 49.81 25.78 5.49
C ASN A 87 49.32 24.58 6.32
N GLU A 88 50.25 23.85 6.96
CA GLU A 88 49.96 23.31 8.31
C GLU A 88 51.23 23.37 9.19
N GLU A 89 51.07 23.30 10.52
CA GLU A 89 52.03 23.83 11.50
C GLU A 89 52.18 22.90 12.72
N SER A 90 53.39 22.82 13.29
CA SER A 90 53.59 22.22 14.63
C SER A 90 54.82 22.82 15.34
N GLY A 91 54.62 23.32 16.57
CA GLY A 91 55.67 23.72 17.52
C GLY A 91 56.08 22.57 18.45
N GLN A 92 57.34 22.50 18.90
CA GLN A 92 57.87 23.05 20.18
C GLN A 92 57.51 22.21 21.43
N PRO A 93 58.29 22.20 22.54
CA PRO A 93 59.31 23.16 23.05
C PRO A 93 60.79 22.74 22.79
N SER A 94 61.83 23.58 22.85
CA SER A 94 62.33 24.52 23.91
C SER A 94 63.09 23.80 25.04
N ASP A 95 64.28 24.21 25.52
CA ASP A 95 65.22 25.32 25.23
C ASP A 95 66.70 24.78 25.29
N SER A 96 67.84 25.50 25.35
CA SER A 96 68.19 26.91 25.67
C SER A 96 69.63 27.31 25.22
N VAL A 97 69.98 28.60 25.37
CA VAL A 97 71.31 29.21 25.73
C VAL A 97 72.59 28.41 25.41
N ASN A 98 73.58 28.89 24.63
CA ASN A 98 74.20 30.23 24.53
C ASN A 98 74.70 30.43 23.07
N ASP A 99 74.50 31.56 22.38
CA ASP A 99 75.30 32.80 22.39
C ASP A 99 76.84 32.62 22.29
N GLY A 100 77.48 33.51 21.52
CA GLY A 100 78.92 33.50 21.22
C GLY A 100 79.24 33.59 19.73
N GLN A 101 79.32 34.81 19.19
CA GLN A 101 79.93 35.06 17.89
C GLN A 101 81.43 34.73 17.90
N ASP A 102 81.96 34.15 16.82
CA ASP A 102 83.34 34.44 16.45
C ASP A 102 83.57 34.42 14.93
N LYS A 103 84.28 35.43 14.42
CA LYS A 103 84.70 35.52 13.01
C LYS A 103 86.15 35.07 12.92
N VAL A 104 86.43 34.03 12.13
CA VAL A 104 87.82 33.67 11.80
C VAL A 104 88.08 33.86 10.31
N ASP A 105 89.13 34.62 10.02
CA ASP A 105 89.51 35.05 8.68
C ASP A 105 89.98 33.92 7.76
N LYS A 106 89.88 34.15 6.45
CA LYS A 106 90.45 33.23 5.43
C LYS A 106 91.99 33.19 5.41
N SER A 107 92.66 33.90 6.32
CA SER A 107 94.12 33.94 6.47
C SER A 107 94.70 32.73 7.20
N SER A 108 93.95 32.06 8.09
CA SER A 108 94.49 31.02 8.97
C SER A 108 94.77 29.67 8.28
N ILE A 109 93.94 29.29 7.30
CA ILE A 109 94.00 27.97 6.64
C ILE A 109 95.34 27.75 5.89
N GLY A 110 95.88 28.82 5.29
CA GLY A 110 97.16 28.78 4.57
C GLY A 110 98.38 28.47 5.46
N TYR A 111 98.30 28.77 6.76
CA TYR A 111 99.39 28.52 7.71
C TYR A 111 99.42 27.06 8.19
N VAL A 112 98.24 26.49 8.49
CA VAL A 112 98.10 25.08 8.91
C VAL A 112 98.60 24.13 7.80
N PHE A 113 98.26 24.41 6.54
CA PHE A 113 98.69 23.59 5.40
C PHE A 113 100.22 23.57 5.22
N ASN A 114 100.90 24.69 5.47
CA ASN A 114 102.37 24.75 5.37
C ASN A 114 103.07 23.98 6.50
N GLN A 115 102.56 24.06 7.74
CA GLN A 115 103.16 23.34 8.87
C GLN A 115 102.97 21.82 8.73
N ALA A 116 101.83 21.36 8.19
CA ALA A 116 101.59 19.95 7.88
C ALA A 116 102.53 19.43 6.77
N LYS A 117 102.80 20.23 5.73
CA LYS A 117 103.64 19.86 4.58
C LYS A 117 105.07 19.48 4.99
N ASN A 118 105.64 20.17 5.98
CA ASN A 118 106.98 19.88 6.50
C ASN A 118 107.03 18.62 7.38
N ARG A 119 105.95 18.26 8.10
CA ARG A 119 105.87 16.96 8.80
C ARG A 119 105.60 15.78 7.85
N PHE A 120 104.88 15.98 6.75
CA PHE A 120 104.70 14.91 5.76
C PHE A 120 106.03 14.52 5.09
N ASN A 121 107.02 15.42 5.03
CA ASN A 121 108.27 15.17 4.33
C ASN A 121 109.35 14.40 5.12
N SER A 122 109.23 14.28 6.45
CA SER A 122 110.08 13.37 7.26
C SER A 122 109.53 11.94 7.36
N LEU A 123 108.40 11.64 6.71
CA LEU A 123 107.81 10.29 6.70
C LEU A 123 108.41 9.40 5.61
N ASN A 124 108.82 8.19 6.03
CA ASN A 124 109.43 7.18 5.17
C ASN A 124 108.54 6.79 3.97
N LYS A 125 109.17 6.35 2.87
CA LYS A 125 108.54 6.00 1.58
C LYS A 125 107.41 4.97 1.71
N THR A 126 107.50 4.07 2.70
CA THR A 126 106.47 3.09 3.08
C THR A 126 105.26 3.75 3.74
N THR A 127 105.45 4.68 4.67
CA THR A 127 104.39 5.41 5.36
C THR A 127 103.62 6.33 4.41
N LYS A 128 104.32 7.03 3.51
CA LYS A 128 103.69 7.84 2.46
C LYS A 128 102.78 7.00 1.55
N LYS A 129 103.22 5.81 1.13
CA LYS A 129 102.35 4.85 0.40
C LYS A 129 101.14 4.42 1.24
N ARG A 130 101.34 4.05 2.51
CA ARG A 130 100.25 3.61 3.40
C ARG A 130 99.19 4.70 3.62
N ILE A 131 99.58 5.96 3.83
CA ILE A 131 98.62 7.07 3.97
C ILE A 131 97.86 7.32 2.66
N GLY A 132 98.52 7.24 1.49
CA GLY A 132 97.83 7.32 0.19
C GLY A 132 96.83 6.18 -0.03
N ILE A 133 97.18 4.96 0.36
CA ILE A 133 96.29 3.78 0.30
C ILE A 133 95.10 3.94 1.26
N ILE A 134 95.33 4.36 2.51
CA ILE A 134 94.27 4.58 3.50
C ILE A 134 93.34 5.72 3.05
N SER A 135 93.88 6.81 2.52
CA SER A 135 93.09 7.91 1.93
C SER A 135 92.21 7.41 0.77
N GLY A 136 92.80 6.63 -0.16
CA GLY A 136 92.05 6.01 -1.26
C GLY A 136 90.95 5.06 -0.78
N ILE A 137 91.21 4.26 0.26
CA ILE A 137 90.21 3.37 0.87
C ILE A 137 89.10 4.17 1.56
N VAL A 138 89.43 5.24 2.30
CA VAL A 138 88.42 6.08 2.97
C VAL A 138 87.56 6.82 1.96
N VAL A 139 88.13 7.35 0.87
CA VAL A 139 87.36 7.95 -0.23
C VAL A 139 86.50 6.89 -0.93
N LEU A 140 87.02 5.69 -1.18
CA LEU A 140 86.27 4.60 -1.81
C LEU A 140 85.13 4.09 -0.91
N LEU A 141 85.33 4.02 0.41
CA LEU A 141 84.28 3.69 1.38
C LEU A 141 83.26 4.83 1.53
N LEU A 142 83.67 6.11 1.45
CA LEU A 142 82.74 7.23 1.39
C LEU A 142 81.92 7.21 0.09
N VAL A 143 82.53 6.89 -1.06
CA VAL A 143 81.81 6.74 -2.33
C VAL A 143 80.86 5.55 -2.28
N ILE A 144 81.26 4.39 -1.72
CA ILE A 144 80.36 3.24 -1.53
C ILE A 144 79.22 3.59 -0.56
N TRP A 145 79.51 4.28 0.55
CA TRP A 145 78.49 4.70 1.52
C TRP A 145 77.53 5.73 0.92
N ILE A 146 78.03 6.68 0.12
CA ILE A 146 77.19 7.62 -0.65
C ILE A 146 76.33 6.84 -1.66
N LEU A 147 76.90 5.91 -2.44
CA LEU A 147 76.13 5.09 -3.40
C LEU A 147 75.07 4.22 -2.72
N PHE A 148 75.31 3.76 -1.49
CA PHE A 148 74.32 3.04 -0.69
C PHE A 148 73.24 3.99 -0.15
N ALA A 149 73.61 5.14 0.39
CA ALA A 149 72.69 6.16 0.95
C ALA A 149 71.85 6.86 -0.13
N THR A 150 72.39 7.04 -1.35
CA THR A 150 71.64 7.52 -2.53
C THR A 150 70.95 6.37 -3.29
N HIS A 151 70.87 5.17 -2.70
CA HIS A 151 70.13 4.01 -3.22
C HIS A 151 70.58 3.49 -4.60
N VAL A 152 71.77 3.86 -5.07
CA VAL A 152 72.33 3.48 -6.38
C VAL A 152 72.76 1.99 -6.40
N ILE A 153 72.89 1.35 -5.24
CA ILE A 153 73.11 -0.09 -5.09
C ILE A 153 72.02 -0.66 -4.18
N CYS A 154 70.81 -0.87 -4.72
CA CYS A 154 69.71 -1.49 -4.01
C CYS A 154 69.65 -3.01 -4.27
N PHE A 155 69.45 -3.81 -3.21
CA PHE A 155 69.12 -5.23 -3.32
C PHE A 155 67.62 -5.39 -3.08
N HIS A 156 66.86 -5.60 -4.16
CA HIS A 156 65.41 -5.72 -4.11
C HIS A 156 65.00 -7.13 -3.67
N ASN A 157 64.04 -7.21 -2.74
CA ASN A 157 63.35 -8.44 -2.39
C ASN A 157 61.90 -8.30 -2.88
N TRP A 158 61.54 -9.02 -3.93
CA TRP A 158 60.25 -8.87 -4.62
C TRP A 158 59.18 -9.77 -4.01
N SER A 159 58.05 -9.18 -3.63
CA SER A 159 56.79 -9.92 -3.49
C SER A 159 56.33 -10.32 -4.90
N PRO A 160 55.80 -11.54 -5.09
CA PRO A 160 55.22 -11.93 -6.38
C PRO A 160 54.07 -11.01 -6.78
N ALA A 161 53.84 -10.90 -8.09
CA ALA A 161 52.70 -10.22 -8.66
C ALA A 161 51.37 -10.89 -8.27
N THR A 162 50.29 -10.11 -8.28
CA THR A 162 48.90 -10.56 -8.09
C THR A 162 48.10 -10.31 -9.37
N CYS A 163 46.81 -10.66 -9.37
CA CYS A 163 45.92 -10.37 -10.50
C CYS A 163 45.76 -8.87 -10.81
N THR A 164 46.04 -7.98 -9.84
CA THR A 164 45.83 -6.53 -9.94
C THR A 164 47.09 -5.68 -9.75
N ALA A 165 48.20 -6.26 -9.26
CA ALA A 165 49.45 -5.56 -9.03
C ALA A 165 50.66 -6.35 -9.55
N ALA A 166 51.66 -5.64 -10.08
CA ALA A 166 52.93 -6.21 -10.51
C ALA A 166 53.83 -6.62 -9.32
N GLU A 167 54.97 -7.26 -9.57
CA GLU A 167 55.94 -7.58 -8.52
C GLU A 167 56.34 -6.31 -7.78
N THR A 168 56.33 -6.33 -6.44
CA THR A 168 56.57 -5.14 -5.62
C THR A 168 57.70 -5.39 -4.64
N CYS A 169 58.71 -4.53 -4.61
CA CYS A 169 59.85 -4.67 -3.70
C CYS A 169 59.43 -4.33 -2.27
N VAL A 170 59.50 -5.29 -1.34
CA VAL A 170 59.06 -5.12 0.06
C VAL A 170 59.96 -4.18 0.88
N ILE A 171 61.03 -3.65 0.30
CA ILE A 171 62.03 -2.79 0.94
C ILE A 171 61.89 -1.33 0.48
N CYS A 172 61.59 -1.07 -0.79
CA CYS A 172 61.52 0.28 -1.36
C CYS A 172 60.18 0.66 -2.01
N GLY A 173 59.24 -0.27 -2.17
CA GLY A 173 57.92 -0.02 -2.78
C GLY A 173 57.94 0.16 -4.30
N GLU A 174 59.10 0.11 -4.97
CA GLU A 174 59.17 0.08 -6.43
C GLU A 174 58.48 -1.18 -6.99
N THR A 175 57.84 -1.03 -8.15
CA THR A 175 57.13 -2.09 -8.87
C THR A 175 57.87 -2.51 -10.13
N ARG A 176 57.71 -3.78 -10.54
CA ARG A 176 58.38 -4.34 -11.71
C ARG A 176 57.51 -5.38 -12.43
N GLY A 177 57.56 -5.36 -13.76
CA GLY A 177 56.72 -6.22 -14.59
C GLY A 177 55.29 -5.68 -14.68
N GLU A 178 54.37 -6.58 -15.01
CA GLU A 178 52.93 -6.31 -15.09
C GLU A 178 52.20 -7.17 -14.05
N ALA A 179 50.93 -6.87 -13.78
CA ALA A 179 50.08 -7.76 -12.97
C ALA A 179 49.85 -9.08 -13.72
N LEU A 180 49.56 -10.16 -13.00
CA LEU A 180 49.24 -11.47 -13.61
C LEU A 180 47.94 -11.43 -14.43
N GLY A 181 47.09 -10.44 -14.20
CA GLY A 181 45.72 -10.41 -14.71
C GLY A 181 44.82 -11.42 -14.00
N TYR A 182 43.55 -11.47 -14.41
CA TYR A 182 42.62 -12.51 -13.99
C TYR A 182 42.57 -13.60 -15.07
N GLU A 183 42.66 -14.86 -14.65
CA GLU A 183 42.36 -16.03 -15.47
C GLU A 183 41.02 -16.60 -14.95
N TRP A 184 39.92 -16.21 -15.59
CA TRP A 184 38.58 -16.58 -15.18
C TRP A 184 38.24 -18.00 -15.62
N ILE A 185 37.68 -18.78 -14.69
CA ILE A 185 36.93 -20.01 -14.96
C ILE A 185 35.48 -19.58 -15.19
N GLU A 186 34.90 -20.04 -16.30
CA GLU A 186 33.50 -19.80 -16.70
C GLU A 186 32.50 -20.16 -15.59
N ALA A 187 31.40 -19.42 -15.50
CA ALA A 187 30.32 -19.70 -14.55
C ALA A 187 29.62 -21.04 -14.83
N THR A 188 29.16 -21.72 -13.78
CA THR A 188 28.32 -22.93 -13.86
C THR A 188 26.85 -22.58 -13.62
N CYS A 189 25.96 -23.57 -13.56
CA CYS A 189 24.57 -23.34 -13.17
C CYS A 189 24.43 -22.79 -11.73
N THR A 190 25.38 -23.09 -10.85
CA THR A 190 25.31 -22.81 -9.40
C THR A 190 26.45 -21.93 -8.87
N GLU A 191 27.55 -21.77 -9.61
CA GLU A 191 28.74 -21.00 -9.21
C GLU A 191 29.05 -19.88 -10.23
N PRO A 192 29.46 -18.67 -9.77
CA PRO A 192 29.81 -17.54 -10.65
C PRO A 192 31.22 -17.69 -11.25
N GLU A 193 31.58 -16.81 -12.20
CA GLU A 193 32.92 -16.78 -12.78
C GLU A 193 33.98 -16.58 -11.68
N THR A 194 35.00 -17.43 -11.65
CA THR A 194 35.97 -17.50 -10.54
C THR A 194 37.40 -17.51 -11.05
N CYS A 195 38.26 -16.63 -10.54
CA CYS A 195 39.65 -16.53 -10.97
C CYS A 195 40.49 -17.70 -10.41
N SER A 196 41.10 -18.49 -11.29
CA SER A 196 41.95 -19.65 -10.95
C SER A 196 43.14 -19.29 -10.03
N VAL A 197 43.69 -18.09 -10.18
CA VAL A 197 44.93 -17.63 -9.54
C VAL A 197 44.70 -17.10 -8.13
N CYS A 198 43.54 -16.48 -7.85
CA CYS A 198 43.31 -15.73 -6.61
C CYS A 198 41.96 -15.98 -5.93
N GLY A 199 41.03 -16.72 -6.54
CA GLY A 199 39.71 -16.98 -5.97
C GLY A 199 38.79 -15.76 -5.89
N ALA A 200 39.13 -14.65 -6.56
CA ALA A 200 38.17 -13.57 -6.80
C ALA A 200 37.01 -14.10 -7.65
N ILE A 201 35.80 -13.57 -7.42
CA ILE A 201 34.58 -13.92 -8.17
C ILE A 201 34.03 -12.70 -8.91
N THR A 202 33.34 -12.93 -10.02
CA THR A 202 32.63 -11.89 -10.78
C THR A 202 31.35 -12.44 -11.41
N GLY A 203 30.41 -11.56 -11.75
CA GLY A 203 29.11 -11.94 -12.30
C GLY A 203 28.21 -12.69 -11.32
N VAL A 204 27.37 -13.57 -11.86
CA VAL A 204 26.44 -14.47 -11.15
C VAL A 204 26.49 -15.85 -11.81
N PRO A 205 26.04 -16.94 -11.15
CA PRO A 205 25.85 -18.22 -11.82
C PRO A 205 24.92 -18.10 -13.03
N ASN A 206 25.12 -18.96 -14.03
CA ASN A 206 24.28 -19.02 -15.24
C ASN A 206 22.83 -19.48 -14.94
N GLY A 207 22.59 -20.08 -13.76
CA GLY A 207 21.31 -20.68 -13.41
C GLY A 207 21.02 -21.96 -14.18
N HIS A 208 19.81 -22.48 -14.03
CA HIS A 208 19.34 -23.64 -14.78
C HIS A 208 18.42 -23.22 -15.92
N GLU A 209 18.80 -23.52 -17.15
CA GLU A 209 17.93 -23.40 -18.32
C GLU A 209 17.12 -24.70 -18.47
N VAL A 210 15.79 -24.60 -18.44
CA VAL A 210 14.85 -25.73 -18.52
C VAL A 210 13.90 -25.50 -19.69
N ALA A 211 14.02 -26.32 -20.73
CA ALA A 211 13.32 -26.14 -22.00
C ALA A 211 11.84 -26.59 -21.98
N GLU A 212 11.51 -27.59 -21.16
CA GLU A 212 10.16 -28.13 -21.00
C GLU A 212 9.91 -28.45 -19.52
N TRP A 213 8.69 -28.16 -19.04
CA TRP A 213 8.28 -28.37 -17.65
C TRP A 213 7.13 -29.36 -17.59
N ILE A 214 7.28 -30.38 -16.76
CA ILE A 214 6.27 -31.41 -16.48
C ILE A 214 5.58 -31.05 -15.17
N ILE A 215 4.25 -31.04 -15.14
CA ILE A 215 3.47 -30.76 -13.92
C ILE A 215 3.25 -32.07 -13.16
N ASP A 216 3.71 -32.10 -11.90
CA ASP A 216 3.59 -33.24 -10.99
C ASP A 216 2.33 -33.14 -10.12
N GLU A 217 2.07 -31.93 -9.63
CA GLU A 217 0.95 -31.60 -8.76
C GLU A 217 0.28 -30.34 -9.31
N ASP A 218 -0.99 -30.47 -9.69
CA ASP A 218 -1.83 -29.36 -10.13
C ASP A 218 -2.00 -28.32 -9.01
N SER A 219 -1.86 -27.03 -9.33
CA SER A 219 -2.21 -25.97 -8.38
C SER A 219 -3.72 -25.84 -8.17
N THR A 220 -4.09 -25.20 -7.07
CA THR A 220 -5.47 -24.77 -6.75
C THR A 220 -5.48 -23.26 -6.47
N CYS A 221 -6.60 -22.70 -6.02
CA CYS A 221 -6.66 -21.30 -5.56
C CYS A 221 -6.17 -21.10 -4.11
N ALA A 222 -5.69 -22.14 -3.43
CA ALA A 222 -5.21 -22.06 -2.03
C ALA A 222 -3.90 -22.82 -1.76
N VAL A 223 -3.51 -23.73 -2.65
CA VAL A 223 -2.29 -24.54 -2.55
C VAL A 223 -1.56 -24.50 -3.89
N THR A 224 -0.28 -24.11 -3.86
CA THR A 224 0.60 -24.09 -5.03
C THR A 224 0.89 -25.50 -5.51
N GLY A 225 0.97 -25.66 -6.83
CA GLY A 225 1.34 -26.93 -7.45
C GLY A 225 2.85 -27.11 -7.53
N LYS A 226 3.29 -28.23 -8.10
CA LYS A 226 4.70 -28.51 -8.39
C LYS A 226 4.89 -28.92 -9.85
N LYS A 227 6.01 -28.49 -10.42
CA LYS A 227 6.51 -28.91 -11.73
C LYS A 227 8.00 -29.19 -11.63
N HIS A 228 8.49 -30.15 -12.40
CA HIS A 228 9.91 -30.40 -12.59
C HIS A 228 10.32 -30.25 -14.06
N GLY A 229 11.61 -30.15 -14.30
CA GLY A 229 12.21 -30.23 -15.63
C GLY A 229 13.72 -30.45 -15.51
N ILE A 230 14.33 -30.93 -16.59
CA ILE A 230 15.77 -31.21 -16.61
C ILE A 230 16.52 -30.01 -17.19
N CYS A 231 17.60 -29.60 -16.52
CA CYS A 231 18.44 -28.52 -17.01
C CYS A 231 19.22 -28.96 -18.27
N SER A 232 19.16 -28.16 -19.35
CA SER A 232 19.85 -28.40 -20.62
C SER A 232 21.38 -28.44 -20.51
N VAL A 233 21.95 -27.82 -19.48
CA VAL A 233 23.39 -27.59 -19.31
C VAL A 233 24.02 -28.62 -18.36
N CYS A 234 23.43 -28.86 -17.19
CA CYS A 234 23.99 -29.77 -16.16
C CYS A 234 23.27 -31.13 -16.06
N ASN A 235 22.15 -31.34 -16.76
CA ASN A 235 21.27 -32.51 -16.65
C ASN A 235 20.69 -32.77 -15.25
N GLU A 236 20.77 -31.81 -14.33
CA GLU A 236 20.12 -31.91 -13.01
C GLU A 236 18.61 -31.66 -13.11
N GLU A 237 17.85 -32.29 -12.21
CA GLU A 237 16.41 -32.08 -12.07
C GLU A 237 16.14 -30.81 -11.25
N VAL A 238 15.33 -29.91 -11.83
CA VAL A 238 14.97 -28.62 -11.24
C VAL A 238 13.49 -28.65 -10.91
N ILE A 239 13.14 -28.39 -9.64
CA ILE A 239 11.75 -28.34 -9.17
C ILE A 239 11.34 -26.88 -8.95
N SER A 240 10.14 -26.52 -9.39
CA SER A 240 9.60 -25.16 -9.35
C SER A 240 8.11 -25.18 -8.96
N PRO A 241 7.59 -24.17 -8.24
CA PRO A 241 6.16 -24.10 -7.95
C PRO A 241 5.33 -23.81 -9.21
N VAL A 242 4.08 -24.26 -9.21
CA VAL A 242 3.04 -23.83 -10.15
C VAL A 242 2.19 -22.76 -9.46
N GLU A 243 1.97 -21.64 -10.16
CA GLU A 243 1.17 -20.50 -9.70
C GLU A 243 -0.26 -20.93 -9.33
N LEU A 244 -0.86 -20.24 -8.37
CA LEU A 244 -2.23 -20.50 -7.93
C LEU A 244 -3.23 -20.25 -9.07
N LYS A 245 -4.30 -21.06 -9.12
CA LYS A 245 -5.41 -20.84 -10.05
C LYS A 245 -6.37 -19.79 -9.48
N ASP A 246 -7.05 -19.05 -10.35
CA ASP A 246 -8.04 -18.06 -9.94
C ASP A 246 -9.16 -18.68 -9.08
N HIS A 247 -9.67 -17.88 -8.14
CA HIS A 247 -10.81 -18.29 -7.32
C HIS A 247 -12.09 -18.35 -8.17
N THR A 248 -12.83 -19.46 -8.07
CA THR A 248 -14.09 -19.64 -8.80
C THR A 248 -15.26 -19.09 -7.98
N PRO A 249 -15.93 -18.00 -8.40
CA PRO A 249 -17.05 -17.42 -7.65
C PRO A 249 -18.25 -18.36 -7.57
N GLY A 250 -18.78 -18.54 -6.37
CA GLY A 250 -20.09 -19.18 -6.14
C GLY A 250 -21.26 -18.21 -6.26
N GLU A 251 -22.43 -18.66 -5.82
CA GLU A 251 -23.63 -17.83 -5.69
C GLU A 251 -23.49 -16.77 -4.59
N TRP A 252 -24.37 -15.75 -4.64
CA TRP A 252 -24.47 -14.75 -3.58
C TRP A 252 -25.12 -15.33 -2.31
N GLU A 253 -24.42 -15.24 -1.19
CA GLU A 253 -24.88 -15.58 0.15
C GLU A 253 -25.16 -14.29 0.92
N VAL A 254 -26.36 -14.12 1.48
CA VAL A 254 -26.72 -12.97 2.32
C VAL A 254 -26.05 -13.11 3.68
N VAL A 255 -25.33 -12.07 4.11
CA VAL A 255 -24.68 -11.98 5.42
C VAL A 255 -25.49 -11.09 6.36
N GLU A 256 -26.04 -9.99 5.85
CA GLU A 256 -26.98 -9.13 6.56
C GLU A 256 -28.23 -8.88 5.69
N GLU A 257 -29.42 -9.13 6.26
CA GLU A 257 -30.69 -8.99 5.54
C GLU A 257 -31.05 -7.52 5.32
N ALA A 258 -31.12 -7.09 4.05
CA ALA A 258 -31.60 -5.77 3.68
C ALA A 258 -33.01 -5.52 4.24
N THR A 259 -33.26 -4.29 4.73
CA THR A 259 -34.56 -3.93 5.33
C THR A 259 -35.40 -3.09 4.38
N GLU A 260 -36.53 -2.58 4.85
CA GLU A 260 -37.37 -1.64 4.08
C GLU A 260 -36.74 -0.23 3.99
N SER A 261 -35.75 0.09 4.85
CA SER A 261 -35.14 1.42 4.95
C SER A 261 -33.59 1.41 5.01
N SER A 262 -32.95 0.25 4.98
CA SER A 262 -31.49 0.08 4.93
C SER A 262 -31.10 -0.95 3.87
N ALA A 263 -29.91 -0.77 3.30
CA ALA A 263 -29.24 -1.87 2.60
C ALA A 263 -28.94 -3.02 3.57
N GLY A 264 -28.68 -4.19 3.00
CA GLY A 264 -28.05 -5.34 3.66
C GLY A 264 -26.80 -5.75 2.88
N GLU A 265 -26.12 -6.78 3.33
CA GLU A 265 -24.83 -7.21 2.80
C GLU A 265 -24.88 -8.64 2.25
N ARG A 266 -24.19 -8.89 1.13
CA ARG A 266 -24.03 -10.23 0.56
C ARG A 266 -22.61 -10.46 0.05
N VAL A 267 -22.17 -11.72 0.11
CA VAL A 267 -20.83 -12.17 -0.31
C VAL A 267 -20.91 -13.28 -1.35
N LYS A 268 -19.88 -13.40 -2.18
CA LYS A 268 -19.56 -14.65 -2.88
C LYS A 268 -18.34 -15.29 -2.26
N LYS A 269 -18.47 -16.58 -1.97
CA LYS A 269 -17.35 -17.43 -1.56
C LYS A 269 -16.81 -18.19 -2.76
N CYS A 270 -15.52 -18.46 -2.76
CA CYS A 270 -14.89 -19.35 -3.74
C CYS A 270 -15.46 -20.77 -3.56
N THR A 271 -15.95 -21.39 -4.63
CA THR A 271 -16.51 -22.75 -4.59
C THR A 271 -15.49 -23.84 -4.24
N VAL A 272 -14.20 -23.53 -4.35
CA VAL A 272 -13.08 -24.47 -4.12
C VAL A 272 -12.50 -24.34 -2.70
N CYS A 273 -12.26 -23.12 -2.20
CA CYS A 273 -11.64 -22.88 -0.89
C CYS A 273 -12.55 -22.26 0.18
N GLY A 274 -13.75 -21.79 -0.16
CA GLY A 274 -14.71 -21.16 0.77
C GLY A 274 -14.39 -19.72 1.17
N GLU A 275 -13.26 -19.16 0.74
CA GLU A 275 -12.84 -17.77 0.99
C GLU A 275 -13.79 -16.75 0.33
N VAL A 276 -14.05 -15.62 1.00
CA VAL A 276 -14.87 -14.53 0.45
C VAL A 276 -14.05 -13.75 -0.59
N ILE A 277 -14.54 -13.67 -1.82
CA ILE A 277 -13.84 -13.04 -2.95
C ILE A 277 -14.60 -11.88 -3.60
N GLN A 278 -15.90 -11.71 -3.28
CA GLN A 278 -16.70 -10.53 -3.61
C GLN A 278 -17.66 -10.25 -2.44
N GLN A 279 -17.91 -8.98 -2.17
CA GLN A 279 -18.77 -8.47 -1.09
C GLN A 279 -19.45 -7.21 -1.62
N GLU A 280 -20.76 -7.07 -1.47
CA GLU A 280 -21.51 -5.89 -1.90
C GLU A 280 -22.74 -5.63 -1.02
N GLU A 281 -23.12 -4.35 -0.92
CA GLU A 281 -24.42 -3.95 -0.39
C GLU A 281 -25.53 -4.25 -1.40
N TYR A 282 -26.72 -4.60 -0.92
CA TYR A 282 -27.92 -4.76 -1.74
C TYR A 282 -29.15 -4.16 -1.05
N THR A 283 -30.10 -3.67 -1.85
CA THR A 283 -31.40 -3.15 -1.38
C THR A 283 -32.54 -4.02 -1.89
N LEU A 284 -33.69 -3.96 -1.21
CA LEU A 284 -34.91 -4.64 -1.66
C LEU A 284 -35.52 -3.90 -2.86
N THR A 285 -35.94 -4.65 -3.88
CA THR A 285 -36.77 -4.07 -4.95
C THR A 285 -38.14 -3.66 -4.41
N PRO A 286 -38.84 -2.67 -5.01
CA PRO A 286 -40.17 -2.24 -4.55
C PRO A 286 -41.20 -3.38 -4.46
N ALA A 287 -41.07 -4.42 -5.30
CA ALA A 287 -41.91 -5.61 -5.24
C ALA A 287 -41.62 -6.48 -4.00
N GLN A 288 -40.35 -6.62 -3.61
CA GLN A 288 -39.94 -7.32 -2.38
C GLN A 288 -40.34 -6.52 -1.13
N VAL A 289 -40.29 -5.19 -1.18
CA VAL A 289 -40.81 -4.32 -0.12
C VAL A 289 -42.31 -4.52 0.05
N LYS A 290 -43.12 -4.45 -1.03
CA LYS A 290 -44.58 -4.71 -0.96
C LYS A 290 -44.88 -6.10 -0.42
N ASP A 291 -44.21 -7.14 -0.90
CA ASP A 291 -44.39 -8.52 -0.43
C ASP A 291 -44.05 -8.71 1.06
N ARG A 292 -42.91 -8.15 1.52
CA ARG A 292 -42.49 -8.19 2.93
C ARG A 292 -43.46 -7.42 3.83
N TYR A 293 -43.89 -6.22 3.41
CA TYR A 293 -44.86 -5.41 4.13
C TYR A 293 -46.21 -6.15 4.26
N ILE A 294 -46.75 -6.67 3.15
CA ILE A 294 -48.01 -7.44 3.14
C ILE A 294 -47.94 -8.65 4.09
N LYS A 295 -46.83 -9.38 4.12
CA LYS A 295 -46.61 -10.51 5.03
C LYS A 295 -46.49 -10.11 6.51
N SER A 296 -46.20 -8.84 6.80
CA SER A 296 -46.14 -8.30 8.17
C SER A 296 -47.47 -7.76 8.70
N CYS A 297 -48.46 -7.55 7.82
CA CYS A 297 -49.80 -7.08 8.20
C CYS A 297 -50.63 -8.16 8.90
N GLN A 298 -51.41 -7.75 9.92
CA GLN A 298 -52.31 -8.63 10.67
C GLN A 298 -53.78 -8.21 10.48
N SER A 299 -54.70 -9.17 10.50
CA SER A 299 -56.13 -8.86 10.48
C SER A 299 -56.65 -8.61 11.90
N TYR A 300 -57.35 -7.49 12.08
CA TYR A 300 -57.97 -7.10 13.36
C TYR A 300 -59.48 -7.07 13.22
N ALA A 301 -60.21 -7.53 14.25
CA ALA A 301 -61.66 -7.41 14.29
C ALA A 301 -62.05 -5.95 14.55
N PHE A 302 -63.07 -5.44 13.84
CA PHE A 302 -63.52 -4.05 14.01
C PHE A 302 -63.82 -3.68 15.47
N LYS A 303 -64.38 -4.62 16.25
CA LYS A 303 -64.69 -4.40 17.68
C LYS A 303 -63.46 -4.00 18.50
N ASP A 304 -62.27 -4.46 18.13
CA ASP A 304 -61.03 -4.14 18.83
C ASP A 304 -60.45 -2.81 18.34
N LEU A 305 -60.53 -2.53 17.04
CA LEU A 305 -60.22 -1.21 16.47
C LEU A 305 -61.10 -0.12 17.11
N ALA A 306 -62.43 -0.28 17.06
CA ALA A 306 -63.43 0.66 17.60
C ALA A 306 -63.42 0.82 19.14
N ARG A 307 -62.52 0.13 19.85
CA ARG A 307 -62.33 0.25 21.30
C ARG A 307 -60.91 0.69 21.68
N ASN A 308 -59.92 0.23 20.93
CA ASN A 308 -58.51 0.26 21.32
C ASN A 308 -57.60 0.79 20.19
N ALA A 309 -58.12 1.47 19.16
CA ALA A 309 -57.30 1.95 18.02
C ALA A 309 -56.03 2.69 18.47
N ASP A 310 -56.14 3.58 19.47
CA ASP A 310 -54.99 4.35 19.99
C ASP A 310 -53.92 3.48 20.68
N ALA A 311 -54.32 2.33 21.23
CA ALA A 311 -53.42 1.31 21.79
C ALA A 311 -52.91 0.31 20.74
N LEU A 312 -53.49 0.34 19.53
CA LEU A 312 -53.04 -0.40 18.34
C LEU A 312 -52.27 0.51 17.36
N ALA A 313 -52.03 1.77 17.71
CA ALA A 313 -51.26 2.70 16.88
C ALA A 313 -49.85 2.14 16.59
N GLY A 314 -49.37 2.31 15.36
CA GLY A 314 -48.10 1.71 14.92
C GLY A 314 -48.14 0.19 14.71
N LYS A 315 -49.34 -0.40 14.50
CA LYS A 315 -49.51 -1.80 14.10
C LYS A 315 -49.98 -1.91 12.65
N ARG A 316 -49.33 -2.80 11.91
CA ARG A 316 -49.64 -3.06 10.50
C ARG A 316 -50.89 -3.93 10.39
N ILE A 317 -51.88 -3.42 9.68
CA ILE A 317 -53.19 -4.02 9.45
C ILE A 317 -53.34 -4.48 8.00
N VAL A 318 -54.03 -5.61 7.80
CA VAL A 318 -54.69 -5.97 6.54
C VAL A 318 -56.20 -6.07 6.79
N ALA A 319 -56.98 -5.45 5.92
CA ALA A 319 -58.44 -5.60 5.91
C ALA A 319 -58.99 -5.55 4.48
N LYS A 320 -60.15 -6.18 4.27
CA LYS A 320 -60.93 -6.11 3.03
C LYS A 320 -62.28 -5.49 3.34
N GLY A 321 -62.76 -4.59 2.48
CA GLY A 321 -63.99 -3.85 2.75
C GLY A 321 -64.57 -3.15 1.52
N GLU A 322 -65.76 -2.60 1.70
CA GLU A 322 -66.53 -1.85 0.70
C GLU A 322 -66.36 -0.34 0.94
N VAL A 323 -66.02 0.40 -0.12
CA VAL A 323 -65.80 1.86 -0.06
C VAL A 323 -67.14 2.59 -0.11
N ILE A 324 -67.54 3.20 1.00
CA ILE A 324 -68.85 3.88 1.13
C ILE A 324 -68.78 5.41 1.05
N GLN A 325 -67.57 5.97 0.98
CA GLN A 325 -67.34 7.38 0.63
C GLN A 325 -65.89 7.58 0.19
N VAL A 326 -65.66 8.36 -0.88
CA VAL A 326 -64.33 8.83 -1.28
C VAL A 326 -64.24 10.36 -1.26
N GLN A 327 -63.13 10.90 -0.77
CA GLN A 327 -62.78 12.32 -0.85
C GLN A 327 -61.32 12.42 -1.34
N THR A 328 -61.09 13.13 -2.45
CA THR A 328 -59.78 13.20 -3.11
C THR A 328 -59.19 14.61 -3.10
N GLU A 329 -57.94 14.75 -2.68
CA GLU A 329 -57.15 15.98 -2.80
C GLU A 329 -55.86 15.67 -3.56
N GLY A 330 -55.83 15.97 -4.86
CA GLY A 330 -54.72 15.56 -5.74
C GLY A 330 -54.63 14.03 -5.85
N ASN A 331 -53.54 13.45 -5.35
CA ASN A 331 -53.36 12.00 -5.23
C ASN A 331 -53.62 11.45 -3.81
N TYR A 332 -54.00 12.29 -2.85
CA TYR A 332 -54.41 11.85 -1.52
C TYR A 332 -55.88 11.46 -1.50
N TYR A 333 -56.17 10.24 -1.05
CA TYR A 333 -57.51 9.65 -0.98
C TYR A 333 -57.89 9.45 0.49
N ALA A 334 -58.93 10.15 0.94
CA ALA A 334 -59.54 9.96 2.25
C ALA A 334 -60.88 9.23 2.07
N MET A 335 -60.98 8.02 2.63
CA MET A 335 -62.06 7.08 2.35
C MET A 335 -62.75 6.61 3.62
N ARG A 336 -64.03 6.30 3.51
CA ARG A 336 -64.76 5.51 4.52
C ARG A 336 -64.97 4.12 3.98
N VAL A 337 -64.54 3.11 4.73
CA VAL A 337 -64.53 1.71 4.28
C VAL A 337 -65.21 0.83 5.32
N ASN A 338 -66.22 0.06 4.91
CA ASN A 338 -66.92 -0.90 5.75
C ASN A 338 -66.20 -2.26 5.69
N ILE A 339 -65.59 -2.69 6.80
CA ILE A 339 -64.68 -3.86 6.83
C ILE A 339 -65.31 -5.16 7.33
N THR A 340 -66.55 -5.14 7.84
CA THR A 340 -67.25 -6.36 8.29
C THR A 340 -68.25 -6.79 7.23
N LYS A 341 -68.10 -8.00 6.66
CA LYS A 341 -69.08 -8.55 5.70
C LYS A 341 -70.20 -9.32 6.41
N GLY A 342 -71.44 -8.86 6.29
CA GLY A 342 -72.63 -9.50 6.84
C GLY A 342 -73.17 -10.66 6.00
N SER A 343 -74.06 -11.46 6.60
CA SER A 343 -74.59 -12.71 6.01
C SER A 343 -75.35 -12.55 4.68
N TYR A 344 -75.80 -11.34 4.35
CA TYR A 344 -76.50 -11.02 3.10
C TYR A 344 -75.59 -10.31 2.08
N GLY A 345 -74.28 -10.32 2.29
CA GLY A 345 -73.29 -9.63 1.43
C GLY A 345 -73.11 -8.15 1.74
N ILE A 346 -74.07 -7.51 2.42
CA ILE A 346 -74.01 -6.14 2.94
C ILE A 346 -72.79 -5.97 3.84
N TRP A 347 -72.00 -4.91 3.63
CA TRP A 347 -70.89 -4.57 4.52
C TRP A 347 -71.30 -3.55 5.58
N SER A 348 -70.69 -3.66 6.75
CA SER A 348 -70.88 -2.77 7.90
C SER A 348 -69.54 -2.40 8.52
N ASP A 349 -69.59 -1.65 9.63
CA ASP A 349 -68.44 -1.31 10.47
C ASP A 349 -67.39 -0.44 9.75
N THR A 350 -67.64 0.87 9.76
CA THR A 350 -66.83 1.86 9.05
C THR A 350 -65.54 2.20 9.77
N VAL A 351 -64.41 2.13 9.05
CA VAL A 351 -63.13 2.76 9.41
C VAL A 351 -62.79 3.91 8.43
N TYR A 352 -61.90 4.80 8.83
CA TYR A 352 -61.40 5.90 8.00
C TYR A 352 -60.03 5.54 7.44
N VAL A 353 -59.93 5.30 6.14
CA VAL A 353 -58.69 4.91 5.47
C VAL A 353 -58.16 6.10 4.69
N VAL A 354 -56.89 6.44 4.88
CA VAL A 354 -56.19 7.44 4.07
C VAL A 354 -55.10 6.77 3.24
N TYR A 355 -54.95 7.18 1.98
CA TYR A 355 -54.04 6.53 1.02
C TYR A 355 -53.41 7.57 0.10
N LEU A 356 -52.10 7.45 -0.14
CA LEU A 356 -51.40 8.26 -1.14
C LEU A 356 -51.33 7.45 -2.44
N LYS A 357 -52.25 7.71 -3.38
CA LYS A 357 -52.38 6.90 -4.59
C LYS A 357 -51.13 7.07 -5.48
N PRO A 358 -50.45 5.98 -5.87
CA PRO A 358 -49.31 6.05 -6.76
C PRO A 358 -49.75 6.44 -8.19
N SER A 359 -48.79 6.98 -8.95
CA SER A 359 -49.01 7.33 -10.36
C SER A 359 -49.32 6.06 -11.18
N GLY A 360 -50.24 6.17 -12.13
CA GLY A 360 -50.64 5.06 -13.01
C GLY A 360 -51.60 4.02 -12.41
N ALA A 361 -51.85 4.01 -11.09
CA ALA A 361 -52.87 3.15 -10.49
C ALA A 361 -54.30 3.64 -10.77
N ASP A 362 -55.26 2.72 -10.87
CA ASP A 362 -56.68 3.03 -11.06
C ASP A 362 -57.26 3.88 -9.91
N ASN A 363 -58.30 4.66 -10.19
CA ASN A 363 -58.97 5.48 -9.18
C ASN A 363 -59.95 4.63 -8.38
N ILE A 364 -59.86 4.69 -7.05
CA ILE A 364 -60.83 4.05 -6.14
C ILE A 364 -62.09 4.93 -6.08
N ILE A 365 -63.27 4.32 -6.23
CA ILE A 365 -64.59 4.97 -6.20
C ILE A 365 -65.48 4.38 -5.10
N GLU A 366 -66.71 4.90 -4.99
CA GLU A 366 -67.74 4.34 -4.11
C GLU A 366 -68.27 3.01 -4.68
N ASP A 367 -68.73 2.11 -3.82
CA ASP A 367 -69.09 0.70 -4.08
C ASP A 367 -67.92 -0.25 -4.45
N ASP A 368 -66.67 0.24 -4.56
CA ASP A 368 -65.48 -0.61 -4.79
C ASP A 368 -65.22 -1.56 -3.60
N ILE A 369 -64.86 -2.80 -3.91
CA ILE A 369 -64.35 -3.77 -2.92
C ILE A 369 -62.82 -3.74 -2.92
N ILE A 370 -62.22 -3.16 -1.89
CA ILE A 370 -60.77 -3.03 -1.76
C ILE A 370 -60.20 -3.95 -0.68
N THR A 371 -58.97 -4.40 -0.88
CA THR A 371 -58.12 -4.99 0.16
C THR A 371 -56.97 -4.04 0.40
N PHE A 372 -56.83 -3.54 1.63
CA PHE A 372 -55.81 -2.55 1.98
C PHE A 372 -54.87 -3.06 3.06
N TYR A 373 -53.62 -2.63 2.95
CA TYR A 373 -52.50 -2.94 3.82
C TYR A 373 -51.91 -1.61 4.29
N GLY A 374 -51.76 -1.42 5.59
CA GLY A 374 -51.41 -0.12 6.15
C GLY A 374 -51.05 -0.17 7.63
N GLU A 375 -50.95 1.00 8.24
CA GLU A 375 -50.69 1.18 9.66
C GLU A 375 -51.89 1.83 10.36
N ILE A 376 -52.24 1.35 11.56
CA ILE A 376 -53.27 1.96 12.40
C ILE A 376 -52.69 3.23 13.03
N ASP A 377 -53.38 4.37 12.90
CA ASP A 377 -52.93 5.66 13.44
C ASP A 377 -53.58 6.03 14.80
N GLY A 378 -54.57 5.26 15.25
CA GLY A 378 -55.43 5.61 16.38
C GLY A 378 -56.84 6.02 15.95
N ASN A 379 -57.53 6.80 16.77
CA ASN A 379 -58.85 7.35 16.47
C ASN A 379 -58.77 8.75 15.83
N THR A 380 -59.51 8.96 14.74
CA THR A 380 -59.79 10.32 14.20
C THR A 380 -61.21 10.75 14.54
N SER A 381 -61.45 12.06 14.63
CA SER A 381 -62.78 12.62 14.91
C SER A 381 -63.06 13.86 14.06
N TYR A 382 -64.27 13.96 13.51
CA TYR A 382 -64.72 15.10 12.71
C TYR A 382 -66.19 15.42 12.96
N THR A 383 -66.60 16.66 12.72
CA THR A 383 -68.00 17.08 12.85
C THR A 383 -68.76 16.78 11.56
N SER A 384 -69.87 16.05 11.67
CA SER A 384 -70.77 15.79 10.53
C SER A 384 -71.58 17.03 10.13
N VAL A 385 -72.17 17.01 8.93
CA VAL A 385 -73.07 18.08 8.43
C VAL A 385 -74.29 18.32 9.34
N MET A 386 -74.68 17.32 10.16
CA MET A 386 -75.74 17.43 11.16
C MET A 386 -75.26 17.89 12.54
N GLY A 387 -74.00 18.33 12.68
CA GLY A 387 -73.40 18.86 13.91
C GLY A 387 -72.94 17.80 14.92
N ALA A 388 -73.23 16.51 14.70
CA ALA A 388 -72.74 15.43 15.56
C ALA A 388 -71.27 15.10 15.23
N THR A 389 -70.41 15.00 16.25
CA THR A 389 -69.05 14.47 16.11
C THR A 389 -69.10 12.98 15.82
N ILE A 390 -68.36 12.53 14.80
CA ILE A 390 -68.15 11.12 14.48
C ILE A 390 -66.69 10.79 14.77
N THR A 391 -66.46 9.75 15.57
CA THR A 391 -65.14 9.19 15.89
C THR A 391 -64.99 7.83 15.21
N LEU A 392 -63.87 7.61 14.53
CA LEU A 392 -63.62 6.46 13.66
C LEU A 392 -62.14 6.02 13.81
N PRO A 393 -61.83 4.72 13.83
CA PRO A 393 -60.45 4.26 13.70
C PRO A 393 -59.83 4.75 12.38
N LYS A 394 -58.65 5.33 12.44
CA LYS A 394 -57.86 5.80 11.28
C LYS A 394 -56.81 4.76 10.92
N ILE A 395 -56.68 4.49 9.62
CA ILE A 395 -55.62 3.68 9.02
C ILE A 395 -54.98 4.48 7.89
N THR A 396 -53.65 4.55 7.86
CA THR A 396 -52.88 5.00 6.70
C THR A 396 -52.50 3.77 5.88
N ALA A 397 -53.11 3.61 4.71
CA ALA A 397 -52.80 2.54 3.78
C ALA A 397 -51.53 2.86 2.98
N GLU A 398 -50.65 1.86 2.87
CA GLU A 398 -49.45 1.89 2.03
C GLU A 398 -49.73 1.21 0.68
N TYR A 399 -50.53 0.13 0.68
CA TYR A 399 -50.93 -0.60 -0.52
C TYR A 399 -52.42 -0.88 -0.53
N ILE A 400 -53.05 -0.77 -1.70
CA ILE A 400 -54.44 -1.15 -1.94
C ILE A 400 -54.53 -1.95 -3.24
N ASP A 401 -55.24 -3.09 -3.18
CA ASP A 401 -55.60 -3.91 -4.33
C ASP A 401 -57.14 -3.93 -4.47
N ILE A 402 -57.68 -3.53 -5.63
CA ILE A 402 -59.13 -3.54 -5.97
C ILE A 402 -59.53 -4.98 -6.41
N ASN A 403 -60.78 -5.42 -6.18
CA ASN A 403 -61.19 -6.84 -6.22
C ASN A 403 -62.50 -7.12 -6.98
#